data_AF-A0A7J9W0J0-F1
#
_entry.id   AF-A0A7J9W0J0-F1
#
_cell.length_a   1.000
_cell.length_b   1.000
_cell.length_c   1.000
_cell.angle_alpha   90.00
_cell.angle_beta   90.00
_cell.angle_gamma   90.00
#
_symmetry.space_group_name_H-M   'P 1'
#
loop_
_entity.id
_entity.type
_entity.pdbx_description
1 polymer ?
#
loop_
_entity_poly.entity_id
_entity_poly.type
_entity_poly.pdbx_seq_one_letter_code
_entity_poly.pdbx_strand_id
1 'polypeptide(L)'
;MAHGEPAGQHPGGLDRSSDSDGEVSLGAVTTNSGRISAARRVLPEQRTLPFSTSQLTSLDEALTVVTRTTGLHFSVYLGDLGEHSRSNAEGLHTAIGRRAPKAVLIAVSPGQRVVEVVTGAESGVSDQDCERAVTSMVAAFKEGDLAGGLTAGLRMLADQAEPHRCP
;
A
#
# COMPACT_ATOMS: atom_id res chain seq x y z
N MET A 1 20.35 53.84 -60.54
CA MET A 1 20.09 53.02 -61.74
C MET A 1 20.65 51.64 -61.44
N ALA A 2 19.95 50.51 -61.47
CA ALA A 2 18.62 50.08 -61.92
C ALA A 2 18.14 48.98 -60.93
N HIS A 3 16.91 49.02 -60.43
CA HIS A 3 15.75 48.18 -60.83
C HIS A 3 15.96 46.65 -60.80
N GLY A 4 15.14 45.96 -59.99
CA GLY A 4 14.44 44.74 -60.43
C GLY A 4 14.66 43.44 -59.65
N GLU A 5 13.75 43.13 -58.70
CA GLU A 5 13.28 41.76 -58.35
C GLU A 5 12.81 40.97 -59.61
N PRO A 6 12.57 39.62 -59.63
CA PRO A 6 11.88 38.84 -58.58
C PRO A 6 12.09 37.30 -58.52
N ALA A 7 11.26 36.67 -57.67
CA ALA A 7 10.58 35.37 -57.85
C ALA A 7 11.26 34.07 -57.39
N GLY A 8 10.71 33.50 -56.32
CA GLY A 8 9.84 32.32 -56.50
C GLY A 8 10.31 30.98 -55.94
N GLN A 9 9.47 30.45 -55.05
CA GLN A 9 9.05 29.04 -54.95
C GLN A 9 9.74 28.13 -53.90
N HIS A 10 9.04 27.97 -52.76
CA HIS A 10 8.97 26.72 -52.00
C HIS A 10 8.05 25.73 -52.75
N PRO A 11 8.36 24.42 -52.77
CA PRO A 11 7.93 23.48 -51.72
C PRO A 11 9.07 22.50 -51.33
N GLY A 12 9.18 21.96 -50.12
CA GLY A 12 8.19 21.11 -49.46
C GLY A 12 8.51 19.63 -49.75
N GLY A 13 9.29 19.00 -48.86
CA GLY A 13 9.58 17.56 -48.89
C GLY A 13 10.13 17.09 -47.55
N LEU A 14 9.29 16.44 -46.76
CA LEU A 14 9.59 15.81 -45.47
C LEU A 14 10.56 14.62 -45.66
N ASP A 15 11.49 14.45 -44.73
CA ASP A 15 11.58 13.18 -44.02
C ASP A 15 12.03 13.38 -42.56
N ARG A 16 11.45 12.58 -41.69
CA ARG A 16 11.58 12.59 -40.23
C ARG A 16 12.96 12.11 -39.81
N SER A 17 13.46 12.65 -38.70
CA SER A 17 13.55 11.90 -37.43
C SER A 17 14.15 12.79 -36.36
N SER A 18 13.35 13.01 -35.33
CA SER A 18 13.71 13.57 -34.04
C SER A 18 14.52 12.56 -33.24
N ASP A 19 15.73 12.94 -32.80
CA ASP A 19 16.38 12.31 -31.65
C ASP A 19 16.57 13.38 -30.57
N SER A 20 15.87 13.16 -29.46
CA SER A 20 15.82 14.02 -28.29
C SER A 20 17.04 13.71 -27.42
N ASP A 21 18.00 14.61 -27.40
CA ASP A 21 19.17 14.54 -26.50
C ASP A 21 18.71 14.63 -25.03
N GLY A 22 18.98 13.56 -24.27
CA GLY A 22 18.51 13.40 -22.90
C GLY A 22 19.30 14.25 -21.91
N GLU A 23 18.64 15.26 -21.34
CA GLU A 23 19.17 16.05 -20.22
C GLU A 23 19.33 15.16 -18.98
N VAL A 24 20.55 14.66 -18.72
CA VAL A 24 20.86 13.90 -17.51
C VAL A 24 20.90 14.85 -16.31
N SER A 25 19.93 14.66 -15.40
CA SER A 25 19.79 15.41 -14.15
C SER A 25 21.08 15.44 -13.33
N LEU A 26 21.32 16.55 -12.62
CA LEU A 26 22.47 16.76 -11.74
C LEU A 26 22.67 15.55 -10.79
N GLY A 27 23.82 14.89 -10.88
CA GLY A 27 24.13 13.67 -10.13
C GLY A 27 23.99 12.35 -10.92
N ALA A 28 23.62 12.40 -12.20
CA ALA A 28 23.58 11.23 -13.07
C ALA A 28 24.72 11.21 -14.10
N VAL A 29 25.29 10.03 -14.33
CA VAL A 29 26.33 9.75 -15.33
C VAL A 29 25.93 8.54 -16.15
N THR A 30 25.98 8.67 -17.48
CA THR A 30 25.89 7.52 -18.38
C THR A 30 27.22 6.77 -18.39
N THR A 31 27.22 5.51 -17.98
CA THR A 31 28.41 4.66 -17.96
C THR A 31 28.73 4.14 -19.37
N ASN A 32 29.94 3.58 -19.56
CA ASN A 32 30.41 3.05 -20.86
C ASN A 32 29.50 1.99 -21.51
N SER A 33 28.60 1.39 -20.73
CA SER A 33 27.60 0.42 -21.16
C SER A 33 26.28 1.03 -21.63
N GLY A 34 26.13 2.36 -21.57
CA GLY A 34 24.85 3.05 -21.80
C GLY A 34 23.92 3.09 -20.60
N ARG A 35 24.30 2.51 -19.44
CA ARG A 35 23.51 2.56 -18.21
C ARG A 35 23.63 3.93 -17.54
N ILE A 36 22.51 4.56 -17.20
CA ILE A 36 22.49 5.81 -16.42
C ILE A 36 22.65 5.46 -14.93
N SER A 37 23.75 5.86 -14.32
CA SER A 37 23.97 5.76 -12.87
C SER A 37 23.69 7.12 -12.24
N ALA A 38 22.65 7.20 -11.42
CA ALA A 38 22.24 8.44 -10.74
C ALA A 38 22.48 8.36 -9.23
N ALA A 39 23.25 9.30 -8.69
CA ALA A 39 23.36 9.54 -7.27
C ALA A 39 22.25 10.51 -6.85
N ARG A 40 21.29 10.02 -6.06
CA ARG A 40 20.27 10.85 -5.42
C ARG A 40 20.68 11.11 -3.97
N ARG A 41 20.59 12.35 -3.51
CA ARG A 41 20.66 12.65 -2.07
C ARG A 41 19.49 11.93 -1.41
N VAL A 42 19.79 10.86 -0.66
CA VAL A 42 18.82 10.25 0.25
C VAL A 42 18.70 11.20 1.43
N LEU A 43 17.80 12.16 1.32
CA LEU A 43 17.26 12.79 2.51
C LEU A 43 16.57 11.67 3.29
N PRO A 44 16.75 11.55 4.61
CA PRO A 44 15.91 10.67 5.38
C PRO A 44 14.48 11.16 5.17
N GLU A 45 13.72 10.48 4.31
CA GLU A 45 12.27 10.58 4.35
C GLU A 45 11.93 10.10 5.75
N GLN A 46 11.68 11.05 6.66
CA GLN A 46 10.98 10.75 7.89
C GLN A 46 9.58 10.35 7.45
N ARG A 47 9.41 9.10 7.03
CA ARG A 47 8.11 8.46 7.07
C ARG A 47 7.77 8.43 8.56
N THR A 48 7.08 9.47 9.01
CA THR A 48 6.51 9.55 10.34
C THR A 48 5.37 8.54 10.38
N LEU A 49 5.72 7.26 10.39
CA LEU A 49 4.78 6.21 10.74
C LEU A 49 4.35 6.50 12.17
N PRO A 50 3.07 6.29 12.52
CA PRO A 50 2.58 6.48 13.89
C PRO A 50 3.05 5.36 14.84
N PHE A 51 4.19 4.74 14.54
CA PHE A 51 4.76 3.61 15.25
C PHE A 51 6.26 3.81 15.47
N SER A 52 6.72 3.47 16.66
CA SER A 52 8.15 3.26 16.92
C SER A 52 8.64 1.99 16.20
N THR A 53 9.95 1.85 16.07
CA THR A 53 10.57 0.62 15.54
C THR A 53 10.15 -0.61 16.35
N SER A 54 10.08 -0.52 17.68
CA SER A 54 9.66 -1.65 18.53
C SER A 54 8.19 -2.02 18.31
N GLN A 55 7.31 -1.05 18.13
CA GLN A 55 5.90 -1.30 17.81
C GLN A 55 5.73 -1.99 16.46
N LEU A 56 6.51 -1.58 15.44
CA LEU A 56 6.51 -2.25 14.14
C LEU A 56 7.03 -3.69 14.24
N THR A 57 8.10 -3.94 15.00
CA THR A 57 8.61 -5.29 15.25
C THR A 57 7.55 -6.17 15.92
N SER A 58 6.91 -5.69 16.98
CA SER A 58 5.86 -6.45 17.66
C SER A 58 4.64 -6.72 16.77
N LEU A 59 4.27 -5.78 15.90
CA LEU A 59 3.18 -5.97 14.94
C LEU A 59 3.54 -7.00 13.86
N ASP A 60 4.76 -6.97 13.34
CA ASP A 60 5.27 -7.94 12.35
C ASP A 60 5.34 -9.36 12.93
N GLU A 61 5.82 -9.49 14.16
CA GLU A 61 5.81 -10.76 14.89
C GLU A 61 4.39 -11.28 15.07
N ALA A 62 3.46 -10.41 15.48
CA ALA A 62 2.05 -10.79 15.63
C ALA A 62 1.45 -11.26 14.31
N LEU A 63 1.64 -10.52 13.21
CA LEU A 63 1.19 -10.90 11.87
C LEU A 63 1.78 -12.23 11.42
N THR A 64 3.07 -12.44 11.66
CA THR A 64 3.76 -13.70 11.34
C THR A 64 3.16 -14.87 12.11
N VAL A 65 2.93 -14.71 13.41
CA VAL A 65 2.37 -15.76 14.26
C VAL A 65 0.94 -16.10 13.83
N VAL A 66 0.06 -15.11 13.71
CA VAL A 66 -1.35 -15.37 13.36
C VAL A 66 -1.49 -16.00 11.97
N THR A 67 -0.68 -15.56 11.00
CA THR A 67 -0.68 -16.11 9.64
C THR A 67 -0.24 -17.58 9.65
N ARG A 68 0.79 -17.92 10.42
CA ARG A 68 1.30 -19.30 10.51
C ARG A 68 0.36 -20.23 11.26
N THR A 69 -0.23 -19.77 12.35
CA THR A 69 -1.07 -20.61 13.21
C THR A 69 -2.42 -20.91 12.55
N THR A 70 -3.00 -19.95 11.84
CA THR A 70 -4.33 -20.10 11.22
C THR A 70 -4.27 -20.60 9.77
N GLY A 71 -3.15 -20.35 9.08
CA GLY A 71 -3.05 -20.53 7.63
C GLY A 71 -3.77 -19.44 6.81
N LEU A 72 -4.30 -18.40 7.45
CA LEU A 72 -4.94 -17.26 6.79
C LEU A 72 -3.93 -16.14 6.51
N HIS A 73 -4.18 -15.38 5.45
CA HIS A 73 -3.43 -14.18 5.13
C HIS A 73 -3.97 -12.97 5.90
N PHE A 74 -3.33 -12.62 7.00
CA PHE A 74 -3.65 -11.40 7.72
C PHE A 74 -2.96 -10.19 7.08
N SER A 75 -3.67 -9.08 6.96
CA SER A 75 -3.13 -7.82 6.46
C SER A 75 -3.73 -6.65 7.21
N VAL A 76 -2.91 -5.61 7.43
CA VAL A 76 -3.34 -4.37 8.08
C VAL A 76 -3.12 -3.21 7.11
N TYR A 77 -4.17 -2.43 6.90
CA TYR A 77 -4.11 -1.17 6.20
C TYR A 77 -4.29 -0.03 7.20
N LEU A 78 -3.40 0.96 7.13
CA LEU A 78 -3.49 2.17 7.93
C LEU A 78 -3.47 3.38 7.01
N GLY A 79 -4.56 4.13 6.97
CA GLY A 79 -4.67 5.25 6.06
C GLY A 79 -6.06 5.87 6.00
N ASP A 80 -6.27 6.72 5.00
CA ASP A 80 -7.56 7.31 4.71
C ASP A 80 -8.45 6.28 4.00
N LEU A 81 -9.67 6.07 4.53
CA LEU A 81 -10.66 5.19 3.92
C LEU A 81 -11.71 5.95 3.11
N GLY A 82 -11.58 7.28 2.97
CA GLY A 82 -12.50 8.13 2.22
C GLY A 82 -13.91 8.18 2.82
N GLU A 83 -14.87 8.70 2.06
CA GLU A 83 -16.26 8.85 2.52
C GLU A 83 -17.02 7.51 2.62
N HIS A 84 -16.63 6.52 1.82
CA HIS A 84 -17.25 5.20 1.77
C HIS A 84 -16.31 4.13 2.34
N SER A 85 -16.05 4.21 3.64
CA SER A 85 -15.06 3.36 4.33
C SER A 85 -15.22 1.89 4.03
N ARG A 86 -16.46 1.39 4.10
CA ARG A 86 -16.78 -0.02 3.85
C ARG A 86 -16.42 -0.47 2.44
N SER A 87 -16.88 0.27 1.43
CA SER A 87 -16.62 -0.06 0.03
C SER A 87 -15.12 0.00 -0.30
N ASN A 88 -14.41 0.97 0.28
CA ASN A 88 -12.96 1.08 0.10
C ASN A 88 -12.19 -0.04 0.81
N ALA A 89 -12.60 -0.44 2.01
CA ALA A 89 -12.03 -1.60 2.70
C ALA A 89 -12.27 -2.91 1.92
N GLU A 90 -13.45 -3.10 1.35
CA GLU A 90 -13.76 -4.25 0.47
C GLU A 90 -12.94 -4.22 -0.82
N GLY A 91 -12.71 -3.03 -1.40
CA GLY A 91 -11.81 -2.86 -2.54
C GLY A 91 -10.37 -3.21 -2.22
N LEU A 92 -9.87 -2.80 -1.04
CA LEU A 92 -8.54 -3.18 -0.55
C LEU A 92 -8.42 -4.69 -0.33
N HIS A 93 -9.46 -5.34 0.20
CA HIS A 93 -9.49 -6.79 0.36
C HIS A 93 -9.50 -7.50 -1.00
N THR A 94 -10.30 -7.00 -1.95
CA THR A 94 -10.33 -7.52 -3.33
C THR A 94 -8.96 -7.41 -4.01
N ALA A 95 -8.21 -6.34 -3.75
CA ALA A 95 -6.86 -6.13 -4.29
C ALA A 95 -5.82 -7.16 -3.81
N ILE A 96 -6.11 -7.92 -2.74
CA ILE A 96 -5.29 -9.07 -2.31
C ILE A 96 -5.27 -10.19 -3.38
N GLY A 97 -6.29 -10.23 -4.24
CA GLY A 97 -6.37 -11.14 -5.39
C GLY A 97 -6.63 -12.58 -4.99
N ARG A 98 -5.84 -13.53 -5.50
CA ARG A 98 -6.09 -14.98 -5.35
C ARG A 98 -6.16 -15.47 -3.90
N ARG A 99 -5.58 -14.72 -2.97
CA ARG A 99 -5.55 -15.05 -1.53
C ARG A 99 -6.77 -14.51 -0.77
N ALA A 100 -7.57 -13.62 -1.38
CA ALA A 100 -8.70 -12.96 -0.73
C ALA A 100 -9.68 -13.93 -0.03
N PRO A 101 -10.04 -15.12 -0.58
CA PRO A 101 -10.92 -16.05 0.12
C PRO A 101 -10.39 -16.51 1.48
N LYS A 102 -9.06 -16.61 1.64
CA LYS A 102 -8.36 -16.98 2.88
C LYS A 102 -7.65 -15.80 3.52
N ALA A 103 -8.11 -14.58 3.29
CA ALA A 103 -7.49 -13.37 3.83
C ALA A 103 -8.41 -12.66 4.82
N VAL A 104 -7.80 -12.03 5.82
CA VAL A 104 -8.47 -11.12 6.76
C VAL A 104 -7.74 -9.79 6.69
N LEU A 105 -8.46 -8.75 6.26
CA LEU A 105 -7.96 -7.38 6.21
C LEU A 105 -8.53 -6.59 7.38
N ILE A 106 -7.65 -5.95 8.15
CA ILE A 106 -8.01 -4.93 9.13
C ILE A 106 -7.63 -3.58 8.54
N ALA A 107 -8.62 -2.75 8.21
CA ALA A 107 -8.42 -1.42 7.66
C ALA A 107 -8.76 -0.37 8.71
N VAL A 108 -7.79 0.46 9.06
CA VAL A 108 -7.91 1.45 10.13
C VAL A 108 -7.64 2.85 9.57
N SER A 109 -8.54 3.77 9.88
CA SER A 109 -8.33 5.19 9.71
C SER A 109 -8.37 5.90 11.06
N PRO A 110 -7.21 6.18 11.68
CA PRO A 110 -7.17 6.88 12.97
C PRO A 110 -7.74 8.30 12.87
N GLY A 111 -7.53 8.97 11.72
CA GLY A 111 -8.04 10.31 11.46
C GLY A 111 -9.57 10.35 11.38
N GLN A 112 -10.17 9.36 10.72
CA GLN A 112 -11.64 9.24 10.60
C GLN A 112 -12.28 8.50 11.78
N ARG A 113 -11.47 7.87 12.65
CA ARG A 113 -11.91 6.98 13.75
C ARG A 113 -12.76 5.81 13.27
N VAL A 114 -12.39 5.26 12.13
CA VAL A 114 -13.07 4.12 11.51
C VAL A 114 -12.15 2.91 11.54
N VAL A 115 -12.74 1.75 11.84
CA VAL A 115 -12.10 0.44 11.80
C VAL A 115 -13.03 -0.49 11.05
N GLU A 116 -12.54 -1.04 9.94
CA GLU A 116 -13.24 -2.03 9.13
C GLU A 116 -12.46 -3.34 9.17
N VAL A 117 -13.18 -4.45 9.39
CA VAL A 117 -12.63 -5.79 9.22
C VAL A 117 -13.33 -6.45 8.05
N VAL A 118 -12.56 -6.89 7.07
CA VAL A 118 -13.07 -7.58 5.88
C VAL A 118 -12.45 -8.97 5.84
N THR A 119 -13.31 -9.97 5.90
CA THR A 119 -12.93 -11.38 5.94
C THR A 119 -13.21 -12.04 4.59
N GLY A 120 -12.36 -12.99 4.23
CA GLY A 120 -12.58 -13.87 3.10
C GLY A 120 -13.62 -14.94 3.43
N ALA A 121 -14.31 -15.44 2.41
CA ALA A 121 -15.36 -16.45 2.55
C ALA A 121 -14.87 -17.79 3.17
N GLU A 122 -13.58 -18.09 3.06
CA GLU A 122 -12.95 -19.30 3.61
C GLU A 122 -12.16 -19.00 4.90
N SER A 123 -12.35 -17.83 5.51
CA SER A 123 -11.62 -17.46 6.74
C SER A 123 -12.12 -18.19 7.98
N GLY A 124 -13.38 -18.62 8.01
CA GLY A 124 -14.01 -19.21 9.20
C GLY A 124 -14.20 -18.22 10.36
N VAL A 125 -13.98 -16.93 10.15
CA VAL A 125 -14.19 -15.88 11.17
C VAL A 125 -15.61 -15.33 11.05
N SER A 126 -16.37 -15.36 12.14
CA SER A 126 -17.75 -14.85 12.16
C SER A 126 -17.80 -13.31 12.27
N ASP A 127 -18.94 -12.73 11.89
CA ASP A 127 -19.18 -11.29 12.09
C ASP A 127 -19.13 -10.92 13.58
N GLN A 128 -19.61 -11.80 14.47
CA GLN A 128 -19.55 -11.59 15.91
C GLN A 128 -18.11 -11.52 16.43
N ASP A 129 -17.20 -12.31 15.86
CA ASP A 129 -15.77 -12.27 16.21
C ASP A 129 -15.11 -10.99 15.70
N CYS A 130 -15.49 -10.55 14.51
CA CYS A 130 -15.08 -9.25 13.97
C CYS A 130 -15.53 -8.11 14.89
N GLU A 131 -16.80 -8.07 15.27
CA GLU A 131 -17.35 -7.03 16.16
C GLU A 131 -16.64 -6.98 17.52
N ARG A 132 -16.36 -8.14 18.10
CA ARG A 132 -15.59 -8.24 19.36
C ARG A 132 -14.19 -7.67 19.21
N ALA A 133 -13.48 -8.06 18.14
CA ALA A 133 -12.14 -7.56 17.87
C ALA A 133 -12.15 -6.05 17.61
N VAL A 134 -13.08 -5.54 16.80
CA VAL A 134 -13.25 -4.10 16.53
C VAL A 134 -13.50 -3.31 17.80
N THR A 135 -14.39 -3.79 18.67
CA THR A 135 -14.69 -3.13 19.95
C THR A 135 -13.44 -3.01 20.82
N SER A 136 -12.66 -4.09 20.92
CA SER A 136 -11.39 -4.12 21.65
C SER A 136 -10.37 -3.16 21.06
N MET A 137 -10.19 -3.18 19.74
CA MET A 137 -9.29 -2.27 19.02
C MET A 137 -9.67 -0.81 19.24
N VAL A 138 -10.94 -0.46 19.08
CA VAL A 138 -11.44 0.90 19.28
C VAL A 138 -11.20 1.39 20.70
N ALA A 139 -11.31 0.52 21.72
CA ALA A 139 -10.98 0.88 23.09
C ALA A 139 -9.51 1.27 23.24
N ALA A 140 -8.58 0.43 22.76
CA ALA A 140 -7.14 0.73 22.78
C ALA A 140 -6.79 2.01 21.98
N PHE A 141 -7.43 2.22 20.84
CA PHE A 141 -7.19 3.40 20.00
C PHE A 141 -7.62 4.70 20.68
N LYS A 142 -8.69 4.67 21.49
CA LYS A 142 -9.10 5.83 22.31
C LYS A 142 -8.08 6.20 23.38
N GLU A 143 -7.30 5.24 23.85
CA GLU A 143 -6.20 5.42 24.81
C GLU A 143 -4.88 5.82 24.13
N GLY A 144 -4.86 5.90 22.80
CA GLY A 144 -3.67 6.24 22.02
C GLY A 144 -2.75 5.05 21.74
N ASP A 145 -3.17 3.82 22.05
CA ASP A 145 -2.40 2.61 21.79
C ASP A 145 -2.82 1.93 20.48
N LEU A 146 -2.36 2.51 19.36
CA LEU A 146 -2.63 1.97 18.03
C LEU A 146 -1.97 0.60 17.80
N ALA A 147 -0.71 0.44 18.25
CA ALA A 147 0.05 -0.78 18.02
C ALA A 147 -0.46 -1.96 18.86
N GLY A 148 -0.73 -1.71 20.14
CA GLY A 148 -1.27 -2.71 21.05
C GLY A 148 -2.70 -3.09 20.66
N GLY A 149 -3.54 -2.13 20.28
CA GLY A 149 -4.87 -2.39 19.76
C GLY A 149 -4.86 -3.31 18.54
N LEU A 150 -4.04 -3.00 17.52
CA LEU A 150 -3.89 -3.85 16.33
C LEU A 150 -3.39 -5.26 16.67
N THR A 151 -2.38 -5.36 17.55
CA THR A 151 -1.81 -6.64 17.97
C THR A 151 -2.83 -7.49 18.71
N ALA A 152 -3.61 -6.89 19.61
CA ALA A 152 -4.67 -7.57 20.35
C ALA A 152 -5.80 -8.02 19.40
N GLY A 153 -6.26 -7.15 18.51
CA GLY A 153 -7.28 -7.47 17.52
C GLY A 153 -6.88 -8.61 16.59
N LEU A 154 -5.63 -8.59 16.08
CA LEU A 154 -5.08 -9.68 15.26
C LEU A 154 -5.12 -11.02 15.99
N ARG A 155 -4.67 -11.05 17.25
CA ARG A 155 -4.69 -12.28 18.06
C ARG A 155 -6.11 -12.76 18.33
N MET A 156 -7.02 -11.85 18.71
CA MET A 156 -8.42 -12.19 18.93
C MET A 156 -9.06 -12.81 17.69
N LEU A 157 -8.83 -12.26 16.49
CA LEU A 157 -9.35 -12.82 15.25
C LEU A 157 -8.72 -14.18 14.93
N ALA A 158 -7.42 -14.34 15.18
CA ALA A 158 -6.71 -15.59 14.96
C ALA A 158 -7.17 -16.71 15.89
N ASP A 159 -7.52 -16.39 17.13
CA ASP A 159 -8.03 -17.37 18.11
C ASP A 159 -9.41 -17.92 17.71
N GLN A 160 -10.18 -17.18 16.92
CA GLN A 160 -11.51 -17.58 16.44
C GLN A 160 -11.48 -18.18 15.03
N ALA A 161 -10.43 -17.92 14.25
CA ALA A 161 -10.25 -18.53 12.95
C ALA A 161 -10.14 -20.05 13.11
N GLU A 162 -11.10 -20.79 12.55
CA GLU A 162 -11.05 -22.25 12.60
C GLU A 162 -9.76 -22.74 11.93
N PRO A 163 -8.91 -23.50 12.64
CA PRO A 163 -7.73 -24.07 12.02
C PRO A 163 -8.22 -25.02 10.94
N HIS A 164 -7.78 -24.78 9.71
CA HIS A 164 -7.86 -25.78 8.64
C HIS A 164 -6.97 -26.95 9.06
N ARG A 165 -7.51 -27.85 9.88
CA ARG A 165 -6.90 -29.15 10.13
C ARG A 165 -6.95 -29.87 8.78
N CYS A 166 -5.79 -30.09 8.17
CA CYS A 166 -5.68 -31.18 7.21
C CYS A 166 -6.13 -32.47 7.93
N PRO A 167 -7.10 -33.23 7.39
CA PRO A 167 -7.36 -34.60 7.83
C PRO A 167 -6.16 -35.52 7.54
#